data_AF-A0A2D4GHI7-F1
#
_entry.id   AF-A0A2D4GHI7-F1
#
_cell.length_a   1.000
_cell.length_b   1.000
_cell.length_c   1.000
_cell.angle_alpha   90.00
_cell.angle_beta   90.00
_cell.angle_gamma   90.00
#
_symmetry.space_group_name_H-M   'P 1'
#
loop_
_entity.id
_entity.type
_entity.pdbx_description
1 polymer ?
#
loop_
_entity_poly.entity_id
_entity_poly.type
_entity_poly.pdbx_seq_one_letter_code
_entity_poly.pdbx_strand_id
1 'polypeptide(L)'
;ALPWADLQGLGPYHLFTLALWSCERLPSRYLAEEENAAPALLGVLDDLSASLAEGHLPNYFLPQWNLLQGVSPRAMRILSRAVAQVRANPSKYLRQAVEGAKEAKRRAKAYRRQLPTPGDP
;
A
#
# COMPACT_ATOMS: atom_id res chain seq x y z
N ALA A 1 5.53 9.94 -13.82
CA ALA A 1 5.19 10.01 -12.39
C ALA A 1 3.72 9.59 -12.24
N LEU A 2 3.37 8.79 -11.23
CA LEU A 2 1.98 8.40 -11.01
C LEU A 2 1.17 9.64 -10.54
N PRO A 3 0.01 9.93 -11.15
CA PRO A 3 -0.81 11.07 -10.77
C PRO A 3 -1.51 10.76 -9.45
N TRP A 4 -0.90 11.14 -8.32
CA TRP A 4 -1.43 10.87 -6.98
C TRP A 4 -2.85 11.40 -6.76
N ALA A 5 -3.26 12.44 -7.49
CA ALA A 5 -4.64 12.95 -7.50
C ALA A 5 -5.66 11.94 -8.08
N ASP A 6 -5.25 11.12 -9.06
CA ASP A 6 -6.09 10.08 -9.67
C ASP A 6 -6.10 8.77 -8.83
N LEU A 7 -5.30 8.70 -7.76
CA LEU A 7 -5.23 7.55 -6.85
C LEU A 7 -6.12 7.71 -5.61
N GLN A 8 -6.95 8.77 -5.56
CA GLN A 8 -8.00 8.89 -4.54
C GLN A 8 -8.86 7.63 -4.54
N GLY A 9 -8.84 6.91 -3.43
CA GLY A 9 -9.61 5.68 -3.28
C GLY A 9 -8.81 4.50 -2.74
N LEU A 10 -7.50 4.39 -3.02
CA LEU A 10 -6.67 3.34 -2.42
C LEU A 10 -5.85 3.89 -1.24
N GLY A 11 -5.92 3.20 -0.11
CA GLY A 11 -5.20 3.58 1.10
C GLY A 11 -4.71 2.36 1.89
N PRO A 12 -3.95 2.58 2.98
CA PRO A 12 -3.34 1.51 3.78
C PRO A 12 -4.36 0.46 4.24
N TYR A 13 -5.61 0.87 4.46
CA TYR A 13 -6.69 -0.01 4.89
C TYR A 13 -7.05 -1.11 3.88
N HIS A 14 -6.81 -0.91 2.58
CA HIS A 14 -7.05 -1.93 1.55
C HIS A 14 -6.03 -3.08 1.69
N LEU A 15 -4.76 -2.73 1.85
CA LEU A 15 -3.68 -3.69 2.09
C LEU A 15 -3.87 -4.41 3.42
N PHE A 16 -4.28 -3.69 4.47
CA PHE A 16 -4.59 -4.30 5.76
C PHE A 16 -5.73 -5.32 5.67
N THR A 17 -6.80 -4.98 4.95
CA THR A 17 -7.92 -5.90 4.69
C THR A 17 -7.46 -7.18 4.00
N LEU A 18 -6.63 -7.05 2.96
CA LEU A 18 -6.08 -8.21 2.24
C LEU A 18 -5.14 -9.06 3.11
N ALA A 19 -4.34 -8.42 3.98
CA ALA A 19 -3.49 -9.13 4.93
C ALA A 19 -4.32 -9.93 5.93
N LEU A 20 -5.43 -9.37 6.45
CA LEU A 20 -6.34 -10.10 7.33
C LEU A 20 -6.98 -11.31 6.62
N TRP A 21 -7.46 -11.13 5.38
CA TRP A 21 -7.95 -12.24 4.57
C TRP A 21 -6.88 -13.31 4.27
N SER A 22 -5.62 -12.89 4.11
CA SER A 22 -4.49 -13.81 3.94
C SER A 22 -4.24 -14.63 5.21
N CYS A 23 -4.37 -14.02 6.39
CA CYS A 23 -4.22 -14.70 7.68
C CYS A 23 -5.28 -15.78 7.93
N GLU A 24 -6.50 -15.60 7.40
CA GLU A 24 -7.56 -16.63 7.45
C GLU A 24 -7.27 -17.82 6.54
N ARG A 25 -6.64 -17.57 5.39
CA ARG A 25 -6.38 -18.58 4.34
C ARG A 25 -5.11 -19.38 4.58
N LEU A 26 -4.09 -18.76 5.16
CA LEU A 26 -2.76 -19.34 5.31
C LEU A 26 -2.57 -19.99 6.67
N PRO A 27 -1.91 -21.17 6.76
CA PRO A 27 -1.62 -21.79 8.05
C PRO A 27 -0.75 -20.89 8.94
N SER A 28 -1.04 -20.82 10.24
CA SER A 28 -0.24 -20.00 11.17
C SER A 28 1.24 -20.36 11.16
N ARG A 29 1.57 -21.65 10.99
CA ARG A 29 2.97 -22.11 10.81
C ARG A 29 3.62 -21.50 9.58
N TYR A 30 2.88 -21.33 8.48
CA TYR A 30 3.42 -20.74 7.25
C TYR A 30 3.77 -19.27 7.50
N LEU A 31 2.89 -18.54 8.17
CA LEU A 31 3.07 -17.11 8.47
C LEU A 31 4.15 -16.84 9.54
N ALA A 32 4.47 -17.82 10.38
CA ALA A 32 5.49 -17.69 11.43
C ALA A 32 6.92 -17.80 10.89
N GLU A 33 7.12 -18.45 9.75
CA GLU A 33 8.45 -18.62 9.14
C GLU A 33 8.86 -17.38 8.34
N GLU A 34 9.99 -16.78 8.67
CA GLU A 34 10.51 -15.57 8.00
C GLU A 34 10.74 -15.79 6.50
N GLU A 35 11.13 -17.01 6.11
CA GLU A 35 11.32 -17.44 4.73
C GLU A 35 10.06 -17.27 3.87
N ASN A 36 8.88 -17.32 4.51
CA ASN A 36 7.59 -17.17 3.85
C ASN A 36 7.11 -15.71 3.79
N ALA A 37 7.81 -14.75 4.41
CA ALA A 37 7.39 -13.35 4.39
C ALA A 37 7.34 -12.77 2.97
N ALA A 38 8.32 -13.10 2.13
CA ALA A 38 8.37 -12.67 0.74
C ALA A 38 7.21 -13.25 -0.10
N PRO A 39 6.99 -14.58 -0.16
CA PRO A 39 5.85 -15.12 -0.90
C PRO A 39 4.49 -14.68 -0.32
N ALA A 40 4.36 -14.51 1.01
CA ALA A 40 3.14 -13.96 1.61
C ALA A 40 2.84 -12.54 1.13
N LEU A 41 3.85 -11.66 1.11
CA LEU A 41 3.70 -10.31 0.55
C LEU A 41 3.32 -10.33 -0.93
N LEU A 42 3.93 -11.21 -1.73
CA LEU A 42 3.58 -11.35 -3.14
C LEU A 42 2.13 -11.82 -3.32
N GLY A 43 1.65 -12.74 -2.46
CA GLY A 43 0.24 -13.16 -2.44
C GLY A 43 -0.72 -12.00 -2.16
N VAL A 44 -0.38 -11.11 -1.23
CA VAL A 44 -1.18 -9.90 -0.97
C VAL A 44 -1.23 -8.97 -2.19
N LEU A 45 -0.13 -8.84 -2.94
CA LEU A 45 -0.11 -8.05 -4.18
C LEU A 45 -0.92 -8.70 -5.31
N ASP A 46 -0.94 -10.03 -5.36
CA ASP A 46 -1.78 -10.80 -6.29
C ASP A 46 -3.26 -10.61 -5.98
N ASP A 47 -3.65 -10.75 -4.71
CA ASP A 47 -5.03 -10.53 -4.28
C ASP A 47 -5.47 -9.07 -4.54
N LEU A 48 -4.58 -8.09 -4.31
CA LEU A 48 -4.87 -6.70 -4.65
C LEU A 48 -5.10 -6.51 -6.16
N SER A 49 -4.29 -7.16 -7.00
CA SER A 49 -4.43 -7.09 -8.45
C SER A 49 -5.76 -7.70 -8.90
N ALA A 50 -6.15 -8.84 -8.32
CA ALA A 50 -7.43 -9.50 -8.59
C ALA A 50 -8.62 -8.62 -8.16
N SER A 51 -8.61 -8.08 -6.94
CA SER A 51 -9.65 -7.18 -6.45
C SER A 51 -9.83 -5.94 -7.33
N LEU A 52 -8.74 -5.34 -7.81
CA LEU A 52 -8.80 -4.19 -8.72
C LEU A 52 -9.34 -4.57 -10.11
N ALA A 53 -9.06 -5.78 -10.60
CA ALA A 53 -9.57 -6.28 -11.87
C ALA A 53 -11.08 -6.57 -11.80
N GLU A 54 -11.53 -7.13 -10.68
CA GLU A 54 -12.94 -7.42 -10.39
C GLU A 54 -13.73 -6.18 -9.96
N GLY A 55 -13.02 -5.12 -9.51
CA GLY A 55 -13.64 -3.95 -8.90
C GLY A 55 -14.28 -4.26 -7.55
N HIS A 56 -13.80 -5.31 -6.86
CA HIS A 56 -14.42 -5.83 -5.65
C HIS A 56 -13.35 -6.21 -4.61
N LEU A 57 -13.45 -5.59 -3.42
CA LEU A 57 -12.69 -5.96 -2.23
C LEU A 57 -13.62 -5.89 -1.02
N PRO A 58 -14.07 -7.04 -0.47
CA PRO A 58 -14.93 -7.02 0.70
C PRO A 58 -14.17 -6.53 1.93
N ASN A 59 -14.77 -5.63 2.70
CA ASN A 59 -14.27 -5.26 4.01
C ASN A 59 -14.19 -6.50 4.91
N TYR A 60 -13.10 -6.65 5.66
CA TYR A 60 -12.88 -7.83 6.49
C TYR A 60 -13.94 -8.02 7.60
N PHE A 61 -14.39 -6.94 8.26
CA PHE A 61 -15.39 -7.00 9.33
C PHE A 61 -16.83 -6.86 8.81
N LEU A 62 -17.03 -6.20 7.68
CA LEU A 62 -18.33 -5.96 7.04
C LEU A 62 -18.30 -6.48 5.60
N PRO A 63 -18.34 -7.81 5.35
CA PRO A 63 -18.12 -8.38 4.01
C PRO A 63 -19.05 -7.86 2.91
N GLN A 64 -20.22 -7.36 3.29
CA GLN A 64 -21.19 -6.72 2.40
C GLN A 64 -20.75 -5.33 1.88
N TRP A 65 -19.68 -4.74 2.43
CA TRP A 65 -19.15 -3.45 2.02
C TRP A 65 -17.93 -3.63 1.12
N ASN A 66 -18.06 -3.20 -0.14
CA ASN A 66 -16.97 -3.18 -1.09
C ASN A 66 -16.09 -1.94 -0.88
N LEU A 67 -14.83 -2.14 -0.47
CA LEU A 67 -13.87 -1.05 -0.25
C LEU A 67 -13.46 -0.32 -1.55
N LEU A 68 -13.62 -0.97 -2.70
CA LEU A 68 -13.37 -0.34 -4.00
C LEU A 68 -14.60 0.42 -4.53
N GLN A 69 -15.70 0.47 -3.77
CA GLN A 69 -16.87 1.25 -4.14
C GLN A 69 -16.50 2.74 -4.23
N GLY A 70 -16.80 3.35 -5.38
CA GLY A 70 -16.49 4.76 -5.66
C GLY A 70 -15.10 5.00 -6.26
N VAL A 71 -14.23 3.98 -6.34
CA VAL A 71 -12.98 4.07 -7.10
C VAL A 71 -13.32 4.03 -8.59
N SER A 72 -12.87 5.04 -9.35
CA SER A 72 -13.19 5.09 -10.78
C SER A 72 -12.55 3.93 -11.55
N PRO A 73 -13.20 3.41 -12.62
CA PRO A 73 -12.60 2.36 -13.46
C PRO A 73 -11.26 2.75 -14.09
N ARG A 74 -11.05 4.05 -14.32
CA ARG A 74 -9.76 4.59 -14.77
C ARG A 74 -8.70 4.47 -13.66
N ALA A 75 -9.02 4.87 -12.43
CA ALA A 75 -8.13 4.75 -11.29
C ALA A 75 -7.77 3.28 -11.02
N MET A 76 -8.76 2.37 -11.04
CA MET A 76 -8.52 0.93 -10.87
C MET A 76 -7.53 0.38 -11.91
N ARG A 77 -7.68 0.72 -13.20
CA ARG A 77 -6.70 0.31 -14.23
C ARG A 77 -5.29 0.87 -14.01
N ILE A 78 -5.17 2.11 -13.56
CA ILE A 78 -3.87 2.72 -13.24
C ILE A 78 -3.24 1.99 -12.05
N LEU A 79 -4.03 1.72 -11.01
CA LEU A 79 -3.62 1.00 -9.81
C LEU A 79 -3.19 -0.44 -10.15
N SER A 80 -3.95 -1.20 -10.94
CA SER A 80 -3.57 -2.57 -11.35
C SER A 80 -2.21 -2.58 -12.07
N ARG A 81 -1.96 -1.61 -12.95
CA ARG A 81 -0.65 -1.48 -13.62
C ARG A 81 0.47 -1.15 -12.64
N ALA A 82 0.21 -0.28 -11.66
CA ALA A 82 1.18 0.06 -10.64
C ALA A 82 1.51 -1.15 -9.75
N VAL A 83 0.49 -1.91 -9.31
CA VAL A 83 0.67 -3.13 -8.51
C VAL A 83 1.47 -4.18 -9.29
N ALA A 84 1.15 -4.39 -10.57
CA ALA A 84 1.90 -5.31 -11.43
C ALA A 84 3.39 -4.93 -11.55
N GLN A 85 3.70 -3.62 -11.64
CA GLN A 85 5.09 -3.15 -11.67
C GLN A 85 5.80 -3.38 -10.33
N VAL A 86 5.13 -3.10 -9.21
CA VAL A 86 5.69 -3.35 -7.86
C VAL A 86 5.97 -4.83 -7.68
N ARG A 87 5.02 -5.70 -8.05
CA ARG A 87 5.16 -7.15 -7.97
C ARG A 87 6.31 -7.68 -8.83
N ALA A 88 6.51 -7.11 -10.02
CA ALA A 88 7.61 -7.52 -10.91
C ALA A 88 9.00 -7.18 -10.37
N ASN A 89 9.12 -6.17 -9.50
CA ASN A 89 10.40 -5.80 -8.89
C ASN A 89 10.23 -5.15 -7.50
N PRO A 90 9.86 -5.91 -6.45
CA PRO A 90 9.51 -5.35 -5.14
C PRO A 90 10.68 -4.60 -4.51
N SER A 91 11.90 -5.12 -4.63
CA SER A 91 13.11 -4.53 -4.05
C SER A 91 13.46 -3.16 -4.66
N LYS A 92 13.18 -2.94 -5.96
CA LYS A 92 13.35 -1.62 -6.58
C LYS A 92 12.41 -0.59 -5.95
N TYR A 93 11.12 -0.91 -5.85
CA TYR A 93 10.12 0.01 -5.32
C TYR A 93 10.30 0.25 -3.82
N LEU A 94 10.68 -0.78 -3.06
CA LEU A 94 11.02 -0.63 -1.64
C LEU A 94 12.19 0.34 -1.43
N ARG A 95 13.29 0.18 -2.19
CA ARG A 95 14.44 1.11 -2.12
C ARG A 95 14.01 2.54 -2.44
N GLN A 96 13.23 2.74 -3.50
CA GLN A 96 12.72 4.07 -3.87
C GLN A 96 11.86 4.69 -2.76
N ALA A 97 10.96 3.90 -2.15
CA ALA A 97 10.12 4.37 -1.05
C ALA A 97 10.95 4.75 0.19
N VAL A 98 11.96 3.95 0.54
CA VAL A 98 12.87 4.21 1.67
C VAL A 98 13.66 5.50 1.44
N GLU A 99 14.23 5.69 0.26
CA GLU A 99 14.97 6.92 -0.05
C GLU A 99 14.05 8.15 -0.03
N GLY A 100 12.84 8.04 -0.60
CA GLY A 100 11.84 9.11 -0.51
C GLY A 100 11.46 9.46 0.93
N ALA A 101 11.29 8.47 1.80
CA ALA A 101 11.00 8.69 3.22
C ALA A 101 12.18 9.34 3.96
N LYS A 102 13.43 8.94 3.67
CA LYS A 102 14.63 9.57 4.22
C LYS A 102 14.73 11.03 3.81
N GLU A 103 14.48 11.35 2.54
CA GLU A 103 14.47 12.73 2.04
C GLU A 103 13.39 13.57 2.70
N ALA A 104 12.16 13.05 2.80
CA ALA A 104 11.06 13.74 3.50
C ALA A 104 11.42 14.04 4.96
N LYS A 105 12.02 13.07 5.66
CA LYS A 105 12.51 13.25 7.04
C LYS A 105 13.60 14.32 7.13
N ARG A 106 14.55 14.36 6.19
CA ARG A 106 15.59 15.39 6.12
C ARG A 106 14.99 16.78 5.91
N ARG A 107 14.04 16.92 4.97
CA ARG A 107 13.32 18.18 4.70
C ARG A 107 12.54 18.66 5.93
N ALA A 108 11.79 17.78 6.58
CA ALA A 108 11.05 18.11 7.79
C ALA A 108 11.98 18.57 8.93
N LYS A 109 13.15 17.93 9.09
CA LYS A 109 14.16 18.34 10.07
C LYS A 109 14.78 19.70 9.74
N ALA A 110 15.08 19.97 8.47
CA ALA A 110 15.61 21.25 8.03
C ALA A 110 14.59 22.38 8.26
N TYR A 111 13.33 22.16 7.89
CA TYR A 111 12.24 23.09 8.16
C TYR A 111 12.11 23.39 9.67
N ARG A 112 12.10 22.36 10.52
CA ARG A 112 12.02 22.55 11.98
C ARG A 112 13.19 23.36 12.56
N ARG A 113 14.38 23.26 11.96
CA ARG A 113 15.56 24.06 12.38
C ARG A 113 15.50 25.52 11.93
N GLN A 114 14.67 25.82 10.94
CA GLN A 114 14.45 27.16 10.40
C GLN A 114 13.23 27.84 11.04
N LEU A 115 12.40 27.12 11.81
CA LEU A 115 11.34 27.76 12.58
C LEU A 115 11.95 28.63 13.69
N PRO A 116 11.50 29.88 13.86
CA PRO A 116 11.84 30.68 15.02
C PRO A 116 11.45 29.94 16.30
N THR A 117 12.32 30.00 17.31
CA THR A 117 11.97 29.50 18.64
C THR A 117 10.99 30.49 19.30
N PRO A 118 9.99 30.03 20.08
CA PRO A 118 9.15 30.95 20.83
C PRO A 118 10.02 31.65 21.88
N GLY A 119 10.48 32.87 21.57
CA GLY A 119 11.45 33.61 22.37
C GLY A 119 12.58 34.28 21.57
N ASP A 120 12.70 34.05 20.26
CA ASP A 120 13.55 34.89 19.41
C ASP A 120 12.88 36.27 19.22
N PRO A 121 13.62 37.40 19.36
CA PRO A 121 13.07 38.76 19.36
C PRO A 121 12.43 39.18 18.02
#